data_AF-A0A453AWP4-F1
#
_entry.id   AF-A0A453AWP4-F1
#
_cell.length_a   1.000
_cell.length_b   1.000
_cell.length_c   1.000
_cell.angle_alpha   90.00
_cell.angle_beta   90.00
_cell.angle_gamma   90.00
#
_symmetry.space_group_name_H-M   'P 1'
#
loop_
_entity.id
_entity.type
_entity.pdbx_description
1 polymer ?
#
loop_
_entity_poly.entity_id
_entity_poly.type
_entity_poly.pdbx_seq_one_letter_code
_entity_poly.pdbx_strand_id
1 'polypeptide(L)'
;YLDNPGLDHTIHSHTLLEDGKTICFSSRRDNGGFGTYCFDTSSYEWTKACRWALPFIGRAWHVPELCNLWFGFNSNNPNNICALELSELDSHPKVLHEWRAFNTPRNWMLVNSTMVYLGGNRFCVVRLFGVYNGPPDRNDEPTDTVSIITGLEIVKGQTSETVLRMVKHKSRTYVFEGCGIECVF
;
A
#
# COMPACT_ATOMS: atom_id res chain seq x y z
N TYR A 1 -13.75 23.06 3.98
CA TYR A 1 -12.32 23.35 4.18
C TYR A 1 -11.49 22.38 3.34
N LEU A 2 -11.54 22.53 2.02
CA LEU A 2 -10.62 21.97 1.00
C LEU A 2 -10.76 22.86 -0.25
N ASP A 3 -10.62 24.18 -0.09
CA ASP A 3 -10.73 25.14 -1.20
C ASP A 3 -9.34 25.58 -1.66
N ASN A 4 -8.54 24.63 -2.16
CA ASN A 4 -7.35 24.99 -2.91
C ASN A 4 -7.13 24.02 -4.09
N PRO A 5 -7.64 24.35 -5.29
CA PRO A 5 -7.60 23.47 -6.46
C PRO A 5 -6.20 23.36 -7.12
N GLY A 6 -5.18 24.05 -6.59
CA GLY A 6 -3.84 24.11 -7.19
C GLY A 6 -2.85 23.06 -6.69
N LEU A 7 -3.24 22.16 -5.77
CA LEU A 7 -2.37 21.13 -5.23
C LEU A 7 -3.08 19.78 -5.34
N ASP A 8 -2.39 18.81 -5.93
CA ASP A 8 -2.90 17.45 -6.13
C ASP A 8 -3.09 16.75 -4.76
N HIS A 9 -4.26 16.98 -4.16
CA HIS A 9 -4.64 16.47 -2.86
C HIS A 9 -5.16 15.04 -3.00
N THR A 10 -4.27 14.12 -3.36
CA THR A 10 -4.62 12.72 -3.46
C THR A 10 -4.68 12.07 -2.09
N ILE A 11 -5.67 11.18 -1.91
CA ILE A 11 -5.67 10.25 -0.77
C ILE A 11 -4.51 9.30 -1.00
N HIS A 12 -3.54 9.31 -0.09
CA HIS A 12 -2.33 8.52 -0.21
C HIS A 12 -2.53 7.12 0.36
N SER A 13 -3.30 7.02 1.44
CA SER A 13 -3.55 5.74 2.10
C SER A 13 -4.84 5.74 2.91
N HIS A 14 -5.33 4.52 3.16
CA HIS A 14 -6.51 4.29 3.99
C HIS A 14 -6.47 2.92 4.67
N THR A 15 -7.21 2.78 5.76
CA THR A 15 -7.42 1.51 6.46
C THR A 15 -8.81 1.46 7.05
N LEU A 16 -9.29 0.25 7.30
CA LEU A 16 -10.46 0.02 8.14
C LEU A 16 -9.99 -0.27 9.58
N LEU A 17 -10.76 0.22 10.54
CA LEU A 17 -10.69 -0.12 11.95
C LEU A 17 -12.02 -0.76 12.37
N GLU A 18 -12.00 -1.50 13.48
CA GLU A 18 -13.21 -2.05 14.11
C GLU A 18 -14.16 -2.77 13.13
N ASP A 19 -13.58 -3.64 12.30
CA ASP A 19 -14.32 -4.41 11.27
C ASP A 19 -15.09 -3.53 10.28
N GLY A 20 -14.56 -2.33 10.00
CA GLY A 20 -15.13 -1.41 9.02
C GLY A 20 -16.10 -0.38 9.59
N LYS A 21 -16.32 -0.34 10.91
CA LYS A 21 -17.08 0.73 11.56
C LYS A 21 -16.44 2.11 11.36
N THR A 22 -15.11 2.12 11.29
CA THR A 22 -14.34 3.35 11.11
C THR A 22 -13.41 3.23 9.92
N ILE A 23 -13.51 4.17 9.00
CA ILE A 23 -12.63 4.27 7.83
C ILE A 23 -11.64 5.40 8.07
N CYS A 24 -10.35 5.10 8.18
CA CYS A 24 -9.33 6.12 8.35
C CYS A 24 -8.53 6.31 7.05
N PHE A 25 -8.21 7.55 6.71
CA PHE A 25 -7.39 7.88 5.55
C PHE A 25 -6.47 9.06 5.80
N SER A 26 -5.43 9.12 4.97
CA SER A 26 -4.45 10.17 5.01
C SER A 26 -4.20 10.72 3.61
N SER A 27 -4.06 12.04 3.54
CA SER A 27 -3.53 12.72 2.37
C SER A 27 -2.11 13.19 2.66
N ARG A 28 -1.23 13.06 1.68
CA ARG A 28 0.18 13.47 1.77
C ARG A 28 0.39 14.75 0.96
N ARG A 29 1.07 15.72 1.57
CA ARG A 29 1.80 16.79 0.85
C ARG A 29 3.29 16.51 0.98
N ASP A 30 4.06 17.12 0.10
CA ASP A 30 5.53 17.08 0.04
C ASP A 30 6.21 17.36 1.40
N ASN A 31 5.53 18.09 2.30
CA ASN A 31 6.00 18.46 3.64
C ASN A 31 5.25 17.82 4.83
N GLY A 32 4.77 16.57 4.71
CA GLY A 32 4.36 15.78 5.89
C GLY A 32 2.86 15.53 6.09
N GLY A 33 2.05 15.68 5.03
CA GLY A 33 0.63 15.32 5.04
C GLY A 33 -0.28 16.20 5.91
N PHE A 34 -1.60 16.03 5.76
CA PHE A 34 -2.59 16.78 6.54
C PHE A 34 -2.99 16.11 7.87
N GLY A 35 -2.50 14.88 8.08
CA GLY A 35 -2.89 14.00 9.17
C GLY A 35 -3.77 12.85 8.71
N THR A 36 -4.32 12.13 9.68
CA THR A 36 -5.28 11.04 9.46
C THR A 36 -6.65 11.50 9.91
N TYR A 37 -7.63 11.30 9.05
CA TYR A 37 -9.04 11.57 9.30
C TYR A 37 -9.77 10.24 9.33
N CYS A 38 -10.76 10.12 10.20
CA CYS A 38 -11.57 8.93 10.32
C CYS A 38 -13.04 9.28 10.12
N PHE A 39 -13.72 8.43 9.35
CA PHE A 39 -15.15 8.44 9.13
C PHE A 39 -15.77 7.37 10.01
N ASP A 40 -16.68 7.76 10.89
CA ASP A 40 -17.54 6.81 11.60
C ASP A 40 -18.73 6.48 10.69
N THR A 41 -18.86 5.21 10.31
CA THR A 41 -19.92 4.75 9.41
C THR A 41 -21.29 4.64 10.07
N SER A 42 -21.34 4.64 11.41
CA SER A 42 -22.57 4.57 12.20
C SER A 42 -23.16 5.95 12.46
N SER A 43 -22.32 6.93 12.83
CA SER A 43 -22.74 8.32 13.05
C SER A 43 -22.70 9.19 11.79
N TYR A 44 -22.00 8.73 10.74
CA TYR A 44 -21.71 9.49 9.51
C TYR A 44 -20.88 10.75 9.76
N GLU A 45 -20.09 10.77 10.84
CA GLU A 45 -19.29 11.92 11.24
C GLU A 45 -17.82 11.78 10.85
N TRP A 46 -17.21 12.94 10.61
CA TRP A 46 -15.80 13.08 10.30
C TRP A 46 -15.04 13.57 11.53
N THR A 47 -13.96 12.88 11.87
CA THR A 47 -13.04 13.31 12.93
C THR A 47 -11.61 13.37 12.41
N LYS A 48 -10.83 14.35 12.88
CA LYS A 48 -9.39 14.35 12.67
C LYS A 48 -8.76 13.53 13.77
N ALA A 49 -8.32 12.32 13.45
CA ALA A 49 -7.81 11.38 14.43
C ALA A 49 -6.37 11.71 14.88
N CYS A 50 -5.50 12.12 13.94
CA CYS A 50 -4.14 12.52 14.31
C CYS A 50 -3.51 13.50 13.31
N ARG A 51 -2.36 14.07 13.69
CA ARG A 51 -1.62 15.05 12.87
C ARG A 51 -0.71 14.40 11.82
N TRP A 52 -0.44 13.11 11.93
CA TRP A 52 0.44 12.38 11.03
C TRP A 52 -0.34 11.55 10.01
N ALA A 53 0.27 11.29 8.86
CA ALA A 53 -0.32 10.46 7.81
C ALA A 53 0.06 8.98 8.02
N LEU A 54 -0.89 8.07 7.81
CA LEU A 54 -0.68 6.63 7.75
C LEU A 54 0.57 6.32 6.91
N PRO A 55 1.55 5.57 7.43
CA PRO A 55 2.83 5.32 6.77
C PRO A 55 2.70 4.22 5.69
N PHE A 56 1.58 4.25 4.97
CA PHE A 56 1.24 3.34 3.89
C PHE A 56 0.97 4.09 2.60
N ILE A 57 0.98 3.35 1.49
CA ILE A 57 0.38 3.75 0.20
C ILE A 57 -0.77 2.78 -0.12
N GLY A 58 -1.90 3.35 -0.53
CA GLY A 58 -3.11 2.60 -0.81
C GLY A 58 -3.75 2.03 0.46
N ARG A 59 -4.33 0.84 0.34
CA ARG A 59 -5.03 0.19 1.45
C ARG A 59 -4.07 -0.53 2.39
N ALA A 60 -4.19 -0.27 3.68
CA ALA A 60 -3.63 -1.12 4.72
C ALA A 60 -4.69 -2.12 5.23
N TRP A 61 -4.22 -3.32 5.58
CA TRP A 61 -5.03 -4.44 6.03
C TRP A 61 -4.74 -4.73 7.48
N HIS A 62 -5.74 -4.61 8.34
CA HIS A 62 -5.68 -5.10 9.71
C HIS A 62 -5.76 -6.63 9.70
N VAL A 63 -4.81 -7.31 10.33
CA VAL A 63 -4.76 -8.78 10.39
C VAL A 63 -4.57 -9.23 11.84
N PRO A 64 -5.66 -9.43 12.60
CA PRO A 64 -5.63 -9.82 14.02
C PRO A 64 -4.76 -11.05 14.32
N GLU A 65 -4.82 -12.05 13.44
CA GLU A 65 -4.09 -13.32 13.55
C GLU A 65 -2.56 -13.17 13.39
N LEU A 66 -2.10 -12.05 12.83
CA LEU A 66 -0.69 -11.71 12.68
C LEU A 66 -0.28 -10.65 13.70
N CYS A 67 -0.46 -10.97 14.99
CA CYS A 67 -0.07 -10.14 16.12
C CYS A 67 -0.81 -8.78 16.16
N ASN A 68 -2.05 -8.72 15.67
CA ASN A 68 -2.86 -7.50 15.64
C ASN A 68 -2.20 -6.34 14.85
N LEU A 69 -1.49 -6.66 13.77
CA LEU A 69 -0.76 -5.68 12.96
C LEU A 69 -1.52 -5.24 11.72
N TRP A 70 -1.16 -4.06 11.23
CA TRP A 70 -1.59 -3.53 9.93
C TRP A 70 -0.50 -3.76 8.90
N PHE A 71 -0.89 -4.27 7.73
CA PHE A 71 -0.02 -4.58 6.61
C PHE A 71 -0.34 -3.69 5.41
N GLY A 72 0.68 -3.09 4.80
CA GLY A 72 0.50 -2.23 3.62
C GLY A 72 1.81 -1.99 2.87
N PHE A 73 1.74 -1.28 1.75
CA PHE A 73 2.96 -0.80 1.07
C PHE A 73 3.55 0.36 1.83
N ASN A 74 4.87 0.40 2.03
CA ASN A 74 5.53 1.47 2.77
C ASN A 74 5.44 2.81 2.01
N SER A 75 4.99 3.86 2.68
CA SER A 75 4.86 5.20 2.08
C SER A 75 6.20 5.84 1.67
N ASN A 76 7.32 5.43 2.26
CA ASN A 76 8.64 5.94 1.92
C ASN A 76 9.31 5.12 0.81
N ASN A 77 8.92 3.86 0.65
CA ASN A 77 9.41 2.99 -0.42
C ASN A 77 8.29 2.03 -0.87
N PRO A 78 7.53 2.37 -1.92
CA PRO A 78 6.36 1.59 -2.34
C PRO A 78 6.69 0.16 -2.82
N ASN A 79 7.98 -0.14 -3.07
CA ASN A 79 8.42 -1.51 -3.39
C ASN A 79 8.41 -2.44 -2.16
N ASN A 80 8.42 -1.86 -0.96
CA ASN A 80 8.43 -2.59 0.29
C ASN A 80 7.01 -2.72 0.85
N ILE A 81 6.79 -3.84 1.53
CA ILE A 81 5.60 -4.06 2.34
C ILE A 81 6.06 -3.95 3.79
N CYS A 82 5.29 -3.24 4.60
CA CYS A 82 5.57 -3.07 6.01
C CYS A 82 4.40 -3.55 6.87
N ALA A 83 4.73 -3.86 8.13
CA ALA A 83 3.77 -4.13 9.18
C ALA A 83 4.07 -3.28 10.42
N LEU A 84 3.01 -2.80 11.06
CA LEU A 84 3.09 -1.93 12.24
C LEU A 84 1.81 -2.03 13.08
N GLU A 85 1.88 -1.47 14.27
CA GLU A 85 0.76 -1.34 15.19
C GLU A 85 0.15 0.07 15.09
N LEU A 86 -1.18 0.17 15.01
CA LEU A 86 -1.94 1.44 14.96
C LEU A 86 -2.73 1.73 16.25
N SER A 87 -2.43 1.03 17.36
CA SER A 87 -3.28 0.97 18.56
C SER A 87 -3.51 2.33 19.24
N GLU A 88 -2.60 3.30 19.08
CA GLU A 88 -2.76 4.64 19.65
C GLU A 88 -2.41 5.69 18.60
N LEU A 89 -3.44 6.29 17.98
CA LEU A 89 -3.27 7.35 16.97
C LEU A 89 -2.61 8.63 17.54
N ASP A 90 -2.32 8.66 18.83
CA ASP A 90 -1.66 9.75 19.55
C ASP A 90 -0.15 9.84 19.26
N SER A 91 0.49 8.74 18.84
CA SER A 91 1.92 8.70 18.51
C SER A 91 2.18 8.26 17.07
N HIS A 92 3.33 8.66 16.51
CA HIS A 92 3.71 8.25 15.17
C HIS A 92 4.04 6.75 15.17
N PRO A 93 3.36 5.92 14.37
CA PRO A 93 3.51 4.48 14.45
C PRO A 93 4.91 4.06 14.00
N LYS A 94 5.49 3.12 14.74
CA LYS A 94 6.78 2.54 14.39
C LYS A 94 6.57 1.36 13.45
N VAL A 95 7.26 1.37 12.31
CA VAL A 95 7.35 0.19 11.44
C VAL A 95 8.07 -0.93 12.20
N LEU A 96 7.35 -2.02 12.46
CA LEU A 96 7.85 -3.18 13.20
C LEU A 96 8.52 -4.19 12.27
N HIS A 97 7.97 -4.34 11.07
CA HIS A 97 8.53 -5.20 10.04
C HIS A 97 8.51 -4.51 8.69
N GLU A 98 9.53 -4.79 7.90
CA GLU A 98 9.62 -4.33 6.52
C GLU A 98 10.25 -5.41 5.66
N TRP A 99 9.62 -5.71 4.52
CA TRP A 99 10.09 -6.71 3.58
C TRP A 99 10.13 -6.15 2.18
N ARG A 100 11.24 -6.38 1.50
CA ARG A 100 11.35 -6.12 0.07
C ARG A 100 10.57 -7.18 -0.70
N ALA A 101 9.37 -6.82 -1.14
CA ALA A 101 8.49 -7.75 -1.83
C ALA A 101 8.91 -7.98 -3.28
N PHE A 102 9.57 -7.01 -3.94
CA PHE A 102 10.04 -7.15 -5.32
C PHE A 102 11.42 -6.53 -5.56
N ASN A 103 12.20 -7.17 -6.44
CA ASN A 103 13.47 -6.63 -6.93
C ASN A 103 13.24 -6.04 -8.32
N THR A 104 12.92 -4.76 -8.38
CA THR A 104 12.63 -4.06 -9.64
C THR A 104 13.90 -3.98 -10.52
N PRO A 105 13.85 -4.46 -11.77
CA PRO A 105 14.91 -4.25 -12.76
C PRO A 105 15.18 -2.76 -12.99
N ARG A 106 16.38 -2.40 -13.46
CA ARG A 106 16.79 -0.99 -13.62
C ARG A 106 15.97 -0.20 -14.64
N ASN A 107 15.50 -0.88 -15.68
CA ASN A 107 14.71 -0.28 -16.76
C ASN A 107 13.20 -0.38 -16.52
N TRP A 108 12.78 -0.69 -15.28
CA TRP A 108 11.37 -0.80 -14.90
C TRP A 108 11.04 0.26 -13.86
N MET A 109 9.89 0.92 -14.01
CA MET A 109 9.38 1.88 -13.03
C MET A 109 8.04 1.37 -12.47
N LEU A 110 7.90 1.35 -11.14
CA LEU A 110 6.64 1.00 -10.50
C LEU A 110 5.61 2.11 -10.77
N VAL A 111 4.52 1.76 -11.44
CA VAL A 111 3.40 2.67 -11.74
C VAL A 111 2.35 2.60 -10.64
N ASN A 112 1.97 1.39 -10.24
CA ASN A 112 0.96 1.17 -9.22
C ASN A 112 1.16 -0.18 -8.50
N SER A 113 0.64 -0.29 -7.29
CA SER A 113 0.63 -1.52 -6.52
C SER A 113 -0.66 -1.66 -5.73
N THR A 114 -1.27 -2.84 -5.78
CA THR A 114 -2.43 -3.19 -4.95
C THR A 114 -2.17 -4.49 -4.20
N MET A 115 -2.80 -4.61 -3.04
CA MET A 115 -2.70 -5.77 -2.16
C MET A 115 -4.07 -6.16 -1.66
N VAL A 116 -4.31 -7.47 -1.62
CA VAL A 116 -5.54 -8.06 -1.08
C VAL A 116 -5.18 -9.09 -0.04
N TYR A 117 -5.85 -9.05 1.12
CA TYR A 117 -5.76 -10.09 2.12
C TYR A 117 -6.69 -11.26 1.76
N LEU A 118 -6.16 -12.48 1.74
CA LEU A 118 -6.88 -13.70 1.33
C LEU A 118 -7.30 -14.57 2.52
N GLY A 119 -7.03 -14.14 3.75
CA GLY A 119 -7.20 -14.96 4.95
C GLY A 119 -6.10 -16.00 5.14
N GLY A 120 -5.92 -16.42 6.40
CA GLY A 120 -4.93 -17.42 6.79
C GLY A 120 -3.50 -16.96 6.51
N ASN A 121 -3.18 -15.71 6.84
CA ASN A 121 -1.86 -15.08 6.68
C ASN A 121 -1.39 -14.89 5.23
N ARG A 122 -2.29 -15.05 4.26
CA ARG A 122 -1.96 -14.98 2.83
C ARG A 122 -2.41 -13.67 2.22
N PHE A 123 -1.58 -13.15 1.32
CA PHE A 123 -1.86 -11.95 0.55
C PHE A 123 -1.67 -12.21 -0.94
N CYS A 124 -2.45 -11.54 -1.77
CA CYS A 124 -2.16 -11.37 -3.19
C CYS A 124 -1.67 -9.95 -3.41
N VAL A 125 -0.52 -9.81 -4.05
CA VAL A 125 0.05 -8.51 -4.41
C VAL A 125 0.14 -8.41 -5.93
N VAL A 126 -0.42 -7.34 -6.47
CA VAL A 126 -0.35 -7.02 -7.89
C VAL A 126 0.46 -5.74 -8.03
N ARG A 127 1.49 -5.76 -8.87
CA ARG A 127 2.32 -4.59 -9.20
C ARG A 127 2.29 -4.34 -10.68
N LEU A 128 2.03 -3.09 -11.05
CA LEU A 128 2.09 -2.60 -12.42
C LEU A 128 3.39 -1.84 -12.62
N PHE A 129 4.12 -2.19 -13.67
CA PHE A 129 5.38 -1.56 -14.04
C PHE A 129 5.31 -1.03 -15.47
N GLY A 130 5.85 0.15 -15.69
CA GLY A 130 6.29 0.60 -17.01
C GLY A 130 7.67 0.03 -17.28
N VAL A 131 7.86 -0.57 -18.46
CA VAL A 131 9.13 -1.10 -18.94
C VAL A 131 9.68 -0.15 -20.00
N TYR A 132 10.99 0.09 -19.95
CA TYR A 132 11.69 1.04 -20.79
C TYR A 132 12.88 0.37 -21.49
N ASN A 133 13.33 0.93 -22.61
CA ASN A 133 14.53 0.47 -23.32
C ASN A 133 15.83 0.75 -22.54
N GLY A 134 15.79 1.61 -21.52
CA GLY A 134 16.92 1.99 -20.67
C GLY A 134 16.44 2.45 -19.28
N PRO A 135 17.33 3.02 -18.44
CA PRO A 135 16.90 3.69 -17.22
C PRO A 135 15.91 4.81 -17.57
N PRO A 136 14.70 4.82 -16.98
CA PRO A 136 13.67 5.79 -17.37
C PRO A 136 14.02 7.21 -16.95
N ASP A 137 13.86 8.18 -17.85
CA ASP A 137 13.78 9.61 -17.53
C ASP A 137 12.31 10.02 -17.23
N ARG A 138 12.11 11.15 -16.56
CA ARG A 138 10.79 11.63 -16.09
C ARG A 138 9.75 11.81 -17.20
N ASN A 139 10.18 11.96 -18.44
CA ASN A 139 9.32 12.23 -19.59
C ASN A 139 9.24 11.05 -20.57
N ASP A 140 9.89 9.93 -20.27
CA ASP A 140 9.86 8.77 -21.15
C ASP A 140 8.50 8.08 -21.05
N GLU A 141 7.96 7.71 -22.20
CA GLU A 141 6.82 6.79 -22.25
C GLU A 141 7.34 5.34 -22.14
N PRO A 142 6.67 4.49 -21.35
CA PRO A 142 7.04 3.09 -21.25
C PRO A 142 6.81 2.39 -22.61
N THR A 143 7.78 1.58 -23.02
CA THR A 143 7.67 0.77 -24.25
C THR A 143 6.67 -0.37 -24.08
N ASP A 144 6.57 -0.90 -22.86
CA ASP A 144 5.60 -1.92 -22.48
C ASP A 144 5.09 -1.66 -21.07
N THR A 145 3.93 -2.23 -20.77
CA THR A 145 3.44 -2.31 -19.39
C THR A 145 3.40 -3.77 -18.96
N VAL A 146 3.82 -4.04 -17.73
CA VAL A 146 3.86 -5.39 -17.16
C VAL A 146 3.17 -5.39 -15.80
N SER A 147 2.27 -6.33 -15.59
CA SER A 147 1.71 -6.65 -14.27
C SER A 147 2.35 -7.91 -13.71
N ILE A 148 2.76 -7.86 -12.45
CA ILE A 148 3.24 -9.03 -11.70
C ILE A 148 2.28 -9.30 -10.56
N ILE A 149 1.71 -10.50 -10.56
CA ILE A 149 0.85 -11.01 -9.52
C ILE A 149 1.68 -11.99 -8.68
N THR A 150 1.80 -11.74 -7.38
CA THR A 150 2.58 -12.55 -6.45
C THR A 150 1.73 -12.94 -5.25
N GLY A 151 1.65 -14.24 -4.99
CA GLY A 151 1.14 -14.75 -3.72
C GLY A 151 2.20 -14.58 -2.62
N LEU A 152 1.79 -14.09 -1.47
CA LEU A 152 2.64 -13.94 -0.29
C LEU A 152 2.00 -14.66 0.89
N GLU A 153 2.83 -15.15 1.80
CA GLU A 153 2.41 -15.69 3.08
C GLU A 153 3.30 -15.14 4.18
N ILE A 154 2.69 -14.70 5.27
CA ILE A 154 3.40 -14.24 6.45
C ILE A 154 3.45 -15.37 7.47
N VAL A 155 4.66 -15.74 7.88
CA VAL A 155 4.90 -16.84 8.82
C VAL A 155 5.67 -16.34 10.04
N LYS A 156 5.48 -17.01 11.17
CA LYS A 156 6.22 -16.70 12.40
C LYS A 156 7.71 -17.04 12.28
N GLY A 157 8.52 -16.29 13.02
CA GLY A 157 9.95 -16.48 13.18
C GLY A 157 10.27 -17.79 13.89
N GLN A 158 11.44 -18.36 13.63
CA GLN A 158 11.90 -19.58 14.31
C GLN A 158 12.34 -19.27 15.75
N THR A 159 12.84 -18.06 15.99
CA THR A 159 13.42 -17.63 17.27
C THR A 159 12.48 -16.80 18.13
N SER A 160 11.45 -16.19 17.52
CA SER A 160 10.40 -15.45 18.21
C SER A 160 9.13 -15.44 17.38
N GLU A 161 7.99 -15.65 18.04
CA GLU A 161 6.68 -15.52 17.41
C GLU A 161 6.36 -14.08 16.99
N THR A 162 7.00 -13.09 17.61
CA THR A 162 6.84 -11.68 17.26
C THR A 162 7.65 -11.25 16.03
N VAL A 163 8.60 -12.07 15.58
CA VAL A 163 9.38 -11.77 14.37
C VAL A 163 8.69 -12.40 13.18
N LEU A 164 7.99 -11.61 12.38
CA LEU A 164 7.32 -12.11 11.19
C LEU A 164 8.29 -12.22 10.00
N ARG A 165 8.07 -13.24 9.16
CA ARG A 165 8.81 -13.48 7.92
C ARG A 165 7.85 -13.53 6.73
N MET A 166 8.27 -12.96 5.61
CA MET A 166 7.54 -13.03 4.36
C MET A 166 8.07 -14.16 3.48
N VAL A 167 7.18 -15.08 3.14
CA VAL A 167 7.42 -16.12 2.13
C VAL A 167 6.78 -15.68 0.82
N LYS A 168 7.58 -15.69 -0.25
CA LYS A 168 7.09 -15.41 -1.61
C LYS A 168 6.71 -16.73 -2.27
N HIS A 169 5.46 -16.85 -2.68
CA HIS A 169 4.97 -17.95 -3.50
C HIS A 169 5.20 -17.65 -4.99
N LYS A 170 4.75 -18.55 -5.87
CA LYS A 170 4.91 -18.39 -7.32
C LYS A 170 4.31 -17.05 -7.78
N SER A 171 5.09 -16.30 -8.55
CA SER A 171 4.63 -15.11 -9.26
C SER A 171 4.21 -15.46 -10.68
N ARG A 172 3.22 -14.74 -11.22
CA ARG A 172 2.89 -14.74 -12.64
C ARG A 172 3.02 -13.34 -13.19
N THR A 173 3.60 -13.26 -14.37
CA THR A 173 3.79 -12.01 -15.11
C THR A 173 2.76 -11.97 -16.24
N TYR A 174 2.14 -10.82 -16.42
CA TYR A 174 1.25 -10.50 -17.52
C TYR A 174 1.83 -9.29 -18.26
N VAL A 175 2.14 -9.45 -19.54
CA VAL A 175 2.60 -8.37 -20.40
C VAL A 175 1.37 -7.82 -21.12
N PHE A 176 1.13 -6.51 -21.00
CA PHE A 176 0.08 -5.86 -21.77
C PHE A 176 0.62 -5.63 -23.17
N GLU A 177 0.38 -6.57 -24.08
CA GLU A 177 0.77 -6.46 -25.49
C GLU A 177 -0.10 -5.42 -26.19
N GLY A 178 0.18 -4.11 -26.05
CA GLY A 178 -0.40 -3.03 -26.85
C GLY A 178 -1.94 -2.89 -26.89
N CYS A 179 -2.70 -3.78 -26.28
CA CYS A 179 -4.16 -3.78 -26.30
C CYS A 179 -4.63 -2.86 -25.18
N GLY A 180 -4.86 -1.60 -25.55
CA GLY A 180 -5.81 -0.76 -24.84
C GLY A 180 -7.11 -1.54 -24.64
N ILE A 181 -7.73 -1.36 -23.49
CA ILE A 181 -9.14 -1.72 -23.35
C ILE A 181 -9.90 -0.72 -24.21
N GLU A 182 -10.32 -1.14 -25.40
CA GLU A 182 -11.26 -0.36 -26.20
C GLU A 182 -12.63 -0.42 -25.51
N CYS A 183 -13.12 0.73 -25.05
CA CYS A 183 -14.53 0.85 -24.68
C CYS A 183 -15.38 0.62 -25.92
N VAL A 184 -16.10 -0.51 -25.96
CA VAL A 184 -17.17 -0.73 -26.93
C VAL A 184 -18.44 -0.11 -26.32
N PHE A 185 -18.96 0.94 -26.97
CA PHE A 185 -20.27 1.53 -26.67
C PHE A 185 -21.38 0.76 -27.37
#